data_AF-A0A8W8L2C8-F1
#
_entry.id   AF-A0A8W8L2C8-F1
#
_cell.length_a   1.000
_cell.length_b   1.000
_cell.length_c   1.000
_cell.angle_alpha   90.00
_cell.angle_beta   90.00
_cell.angle_gamma   90.00
#
_symmetry.space_group_name_H-M   'P 1'
#
loop_
_entity.id
_entity.type
_entity.pdbx_description
1 polymer ?
#
loop_
_entity_poly.entity_id
_entity_poly.type
_entity_poly.pdbx_seq_one_letter_code
_entity_poly.pdbx_strand_id
1 'polypeptide(L)'
;QMDEQVDISCPICAYQFSTPDKVPKLLPCYHTICSPCIDSIIASTPLNSDSTIKCPICRQGANIPKNGVEGFFDNFFRSAPQQEETCDICGAQDTRKLEHCKECFSLLCVSCRDAHHHQKTSKHDEVETSDSEGEVSRDSLFIRETGKHYVNSVRTAFFGFHSTTFKCSNFESIRKIIPSEEGECWVLTNRPYVSRFSNSGKETFRKYVESVPQDIARHSNGALVLAFPDGKVMLLDGQDLKNVTITENSPSAVCAYQDGRLLIATRPHSGNTHLRNCSLLITDQSMKNIRRLHVDADLREVSSITVNENNGQIALCETSKKCVYLVYYSRKGHRSQNVKEYRGTKNLLRIEQTEDSVTFTENSFFQPRSVSCDENDNFYVLDAGTNLIHVLNDKADLQAIVLAEVNGNIYCFNVDSYENLWIGDMSGQIRVFKMELRNFLDESQRGSGSIRIPAGLLDGSLMGSISSEDLGRMGLHRLSDGFRDFLRSSTSEEPSRIQDSFTRNIF
;
A
#
# COMPACT_ATOMS: atom_id res chain seq x y z
N GLN A 1 -20.72 -41.44 -11.10
CA GLN A 1 -20.79 -40.02 -10.70
C GLN A 1 -19.47 -39.41 -11.15
N MET A 2 -19.50 -38.48 -12.11
CA MET A 2 -18.33 -37.72 -12.51
C MET A 2 -18.32 -36.45 -11.68
N ASP A 3 -17.27 -36.25 -10.90
CA ASP A 3 -17.00 -34.97 -10.24
C ASP A 3 -16.79 -33.92 -11.33
N GLU A 4 -17.75 -33.01 -11.52
CA GLU A 4 -17.57 -31.82 -12.36
C GLU A 4 -16.59 -30.89 -11.65
N GLN A 5 -15.30 -31.10 -11.90
CA GLN A 5 -14.25 -30.15 -11.58
C GLN A 5 -14.55 -28.86 -12.35
N VAL A 6 -15.07 -27.84 -11.66
CA VAL A 6 -15.29 -26.52 -12.24
C VAL A 6 -13.92 -25.94 -12.57
N ASP A 7 -13.60 -25.87 -13.86
CA ASP A 7 -12.33 -25.29 -14.31
C ASP A 7 -12.33 -23.77 -14.07
N ILE A 8 -11.73 -23.36 -12.96
CA ILE A 8 -11.59 -21.97 -12.50
C ILE A 8 -10.36 -21.28 -13.09
N SER A 9 -9.70 -21.89 -14.07
CA SER A 9 -8.48 -21.38 -14.69
C SER A 9 -8.70 -21.03 -16.16
N CYS A 10 -7.98 -20.01 -16.64
CA CYS A 10 -8.01 -19.66 -18.04
C CYS A 10 -7.23 -20.71 -18.85
N PRO A 11 -7.83 -21.32 -19.89
CA PRO A 11 -7.18 -22.39 -20.66
C PRO A 11 -6.00 -21.92 -21.53
N ILE A 12 -5.72 -20.62 -21.60
CA ILE A 12 -4.64 -20.04 -22.40
C ILE A 12 -3.43 -19.71 -21.55
N CYS A 13 -3.65 -19.06 -20.40
CA CYS A 13 -2.56 -18.61 -19.54
C CYS A 13 -2.42 -19.44 -18.25
N ALA A 14 -3.32 -20.41 -18.03
CA ALA A 14 -3.41 -21.26 -16.85
C ALA A 14 -3.57 -20.50 -15.51
N TYR A 15 -3.77 -19.18 -15.53
CA TYR A 15 -4.07 -18.39 -14.33
C TYR A 15 -5.54 -18.53 -13.94
N GLN A 16 -5.80 -18.51 -12.64
CA GLN A 16 -7.14 -18.51 -12.08
C GLN A 16 -7.93 -17.26 -12.51
N PHE A 17 -9.21 -17.43 -12.81
CA PHE A 17 -10.11 -16.31 -13.08
C PHE A 17 -10.28 -15.45 -11.82
N SER A 18 -10.21 -14.13 -11.99
CA SER A 18 -10.36 -13.16 -10.89
C SER A 18 -10.97 -11.86 -11.39
N THR A 19 -11.70 -11.17 -10.53
CA THR A 19 -12.13 -9.79 -10.78
C THR A 19 -11.22 -8.83 -10.00
N PRO A 20 -10.78 -7.70 -10.58
CA PRO A 20 -11.02 -7.21 -11.94
C PRO A 20 -9.94 -7.61 -12.97
N ASP A 21 -8.84 -8.26 -12.56
CA ASP A 21 -7.63 -8.36 -13.41
C ASP A 21 -7.68 -9.49 -14.46
N LYS A 22 -8.46 -10.56 -14.21
CA LYS A 22 -8.60 -11.73 -15.10
C LYS A 22 -10.06 -12.13 -15.26
N VAL A 23 -10.91 -11.15 -15.62
CA VAL A 23 -12.36 -11.34 -15.71
C VAL A 23 -12.65 -12.49 -16.70
N PRO A 24 -13.33 -13.56 -16.27
CA PRO A 24 -13.73 -14.62 -17.18
C PRO A 24 -14.76 -14.08 -18.17
N LYS A 25 -14.50 -14.17 -19.48
CA LYS A 25 -15.40 -13.70 -20.54
C LYS A 25 -15.92 -14.88 -21.37
N LEU A 26 -17.21 -14.87 -21.70
CA LEU A 26 -17.89 -15.82 -22.57
C LEU A 26 -17.77 -15.39 -24.03
N LEU A 27 -17.19 -16.26 -24.85
CA LEU A 27 -17.36 -16.18 -26.30
C LEU A 27 -18.76 -16.69 -26.71
N PRO A 28 -19.28 -16.32 -27.90
CA PRO A 28 -20.57 -16.81 -28.43
C PRO A 28 -20.68 -18.35 -28.51
N CYS A 29 -19.54 -19.04 -28.54
CA CYS A 29 -19.46 -20.50 -28.48
C CYS A 29 -19.50 -21.08 -27.05
N TYR A 30 -19.79 -20.26 -26.04
CA TYR A 30 -19.87 -20.59 -24.60
C TYR A 30 -18.58 -21.02 -23.91
N HIS A 31 -17.45 -21.01 -24.61
CA HIS A 31 -16.13 -21.16 -24.01
C HIS A 31 -15.71 -19.90 -23.25
N THR A 32 -15.04 -20.11 -22.11
CA THR A 32 -14.63 -19.05 -21.19
C THR A 32 -13.12 -18.82 -21.26
N ILE A 33 -12.71 -17.57 -21.43
CA ILE A 33 -11.31 -17.14 -21.52
C ILE A 33 -11.17 -15.84 -20.75
N CYS A 34 -10.03 -15.59 -20.08
CA CYS A 34 -9.89 -14.36 -19.29
C CYS A 34 -9.74 -13.15 -20.22
N SER A 35 -10.24 -11.98 -19.78
CA SER A 35 -10.22 -10.75 -20.59
C SER A 35 -8.85 -10.44 -21.20
N PRO A 36 -7.70 -10.52 -20.49
CA PRO A 36 -6.40 -10.20 -21.09
C PRO A 36 -5.98 -11.18 -22.20
N CYS A 37 -6.44 -12.43 -22.11
CA CYS A 37 -6.16 -13.43 -23.13
C CYS A 37 -7.03 -13.23 -24.38
N ILE A 38 -8.29 -12.83 -24.23
CA ILE A 38 -9.13 -12.45 -25.37
C ILE A 38 -8.57 -11.19 -26.04
N ASP A 39 -8.12 -10.21 -25.25
CA ASP A 39 -7.47 -8.99 -25.78
C ASP A 39 -6.25 -9.35 -26.63
N SER A 40 -5.41 -10.28 -26.15
CA SER A 40 -4.25 -10.76 -26.91
C SER A 40 -4.63 -11.46 -28.22
N ILE A 41 -5.77 -12.16 -28.28
CA ILE A 41 -6.27 -12.82 -29.50
C ILE A 41 -6.79 -11.78 -30.50
N ILE A 42 -7.55 -10.79 -30.01
CA ILE A 42 -8.02 -9.68 -30.85
C ILE A 42 -6.83 -8.93 -31.44
N ALA A 43 -5.82 -8.62 -30.62
CA ALA A 43 -4.62 -7.91 -31.06
C ALA A 43 -3.75 -8.68 -32.08
N SER A 44 -3.87 -10.01 -32.14
CA SER A 44 -3.13 -10.87 -33.10
C SER A 44 -3.92 -11.22 -34.36
N THR A 45 -5.15 -10.73 -34.50
CA THR A 45 -6.01 -10.98 -35.67
C THR A 45 -5.74 -9.95 -36.79
N PRO A 46 -5.43 -10.37 -38.04
CA PRO A 46 -5.09 -9.46 -39.14
C PRO A 46 -6.24 -8.52 -39.55
N LEU A 47 -5.90 -7.28 -39.94
CA LEU A 47 -6.83 -6.19 -40.28
C LEU A 47 -7.83 -6.47 -41.42
N ASN A 48 -7.63 -7.54 -42.20
CA ASN A 48 -8.47 -7.91 -43.34
C ASN A 48 -9.51 -9.01 -43.02
N SER A 49 -9.59 -9.49 -41.77
CA SER A 49 -10.64 -10.42 -41.35
C SER A 49 -11.85 -9.66 -40.82
N ASP A 50 -13.04 -10.04 -41.27
CA ASP A 50 -14.35 -9.49 -40.92
C ASP A 50 -14.58 -9.43 -39.40
N SER A 51 -14.04 -8.44 -38.68
CA SER A 51 -14.25 -8.13 -37.25
C SER A 51 -14.50 -9.35 -36.35
N THR A 52 -13.77 -10.45 -36.54
CA THR A 52 -14.04 -11.75 -35.93
C THR A 52 -12.76 -12.37 -35.38
N ILE A 53 -12.84 -12.96 -34.20
CA ILE A 53 -11.81 -13.82 -33.64
C ILE A 53 -12.23 -15.28 -33.69
N LYS A 54 -11.27 -16.20 -33.69
CA LYS A 54 -11.55 -17.63 -33.53
C LYS A 54 -11.37 -18.04 -32.08
N CYS A 55 -12.34 -18.77 -31.54
CA CYS A 55 -12.20 -19.37 -30.22
C CYS A 55 -10.97 -20.31 -30.20
N PRO A 56 -10.02 -20.15 -29.27
CA PRO A 56 -8.85 -21.01 -29.17
C PRO A 56 -9.17 -22.44 -28.75
N ILE A 57 -10.36 -22.67 -28.18
CA ILE A 57 -10.81 -23.99 -27.74
C ILE A 57 -11.49 -24.75 -28.89
N CYS A 58 -12.50 -24.15 -29.53
CA CYS A 58 -13.32 -24.83 -30.55
C CYS A 58 -13.20 -24.27 -31.98
N ARG A 59 -12.38 -23.23 -32.17
CA ARG A 59 -12.13 -22.53 -33.45
C ARG A 59 -13.34 -21.86 -34.11
N GLN A 60 -14.52 -21.87 -33.46
CA GLN A 60 -15.68 -21.13 -33.93
C GLN A 60 -15.41 -19.62 -33.98
N GLY A 61 -15.92 -18.95 -35.01
CA GLY A 61 -15.82 -17.51 -35.17
C GLY A 61 -16.71 -16.76 -34.18
N ALA A 62 -16.19 -15.67 -33.63
CA ALA A 62 -16.89 -14.77 -32.73
C ALA A 62 -16.71 -13.34 -33.21
N ASN A 63 -17.82 -12.64 -33.49
CA ASN A 63 -17.79 -11.22 -33.83
C ASN A 63 -17.26 -10.43 -32.62
N ILE A 64 -16.33 -9.51 -32.87
CA ILE A 64 -15.78 -8.62 -31.85
C ILE A 64 -16.83 -7.53 -31.56
N PRO A 65 -17.27 -7.37 -30.31
CA PRO A 65 -18.20 -6.31 -29.92
C PRO A 65 -17.60 -4.91 -30.14
N LYS A 66 -18.46 -3.88 -30.27
CA LYS A 66 -18.03 -2.48 -30.43
C LYS A 66 -17.11 -1.98 -29.30
N ASN A 67 -17.27 -2.53 -28.09
CA ASN A 67 -16.48 -2.19 -26.91
C ASN A 67 -15.28 -3.14 -26.72
N GLY A 68 -14.87 -3.88 -27.75
CA GLY A 68 -13.79 -4.87 -27.67
C GLY A 68 -14.13 -6.00 -26.69
N VAL A 69 -13.16 -6.40 -25.87
CA VAL A 69 -13.33 -7.50 -24.91
C VAL A 69 -14.41 -7.22 -23.87
N GLU A 70 -14.61 -5.95 -23.50
CA GLU A 70 -15.63 -5.57 -22.52
C GLU A 70 -17.07 -5.76 -23.01
N GLY A 71 -17.27 -5.94 -24.32
CA GLY A 71 -18.59 -6.27 -24.85
C GLY A 71 -18.95 -7.76 -24.79
N PHE A 72 -18.02 -8.65 -24.42
CA PHE A 72 -18.35 -10.06 -24.14
C PHE A 72 -18.93 -10.19 -22.73
N PHE A 73 -19.87 -11.12 -22.55
CA PHE A 73 -20.49 -11.38 -21.25
C PHE A 73 -19.49 -11.95 -20.26
N ASP A 74 -19.53 -11.50 -19.01
CA ASP A 74 -18.75 -12.08 -17.93
C ASP A 74 -19.30 -13.47 -17.55
N ASN A 75 -18.41 -14.46 -17.37
CA ASN A 75 -18.79 -15.77 -16.84
C ASN A 75 -18.56 -15.84 -15.33
N PHE A 76 -19.47 -15.27 -14.55
CA PHE A 76 -19.37 -15.30 -13.09
C PHE A 76 -19.34 -16.73 -12.50
N PHE A 77 -19.86 -17.75 -13.21
CA PHE A 77 -19.82 -19.16 -12.79
C PHE A 77 -18.45 -19.83 -12.87
N ARG A 78 -17.48 -19.20 -13.54
CA ARG A 78 -16.09 -19.67 -13.65
C ARG A 78 -15.12 -18.81 -12.85
N SER A 79 -15.60 -17.75 -12.22
CA SER A 79 -14.80 -17.02 -11.24
C SER A 79 -14.44 -17.97 -10.11
N ALA A 80 -13.26 -17.80 -9.51
CA ALA A 80 -12.98 -18.45 -8.23
C ALA A 80 -14.20 -18.23 -7.31
N PRO A 81 -14.66 -19.25 -6.56
CA PRO A 81 -15.76 -19.07 -5.63
C PRO A 81 -15.45 -17.84 -4.77
N GLN A 82 -16.37 -16.87 -4.78
CA GLN A 82 -16.37 -15.84 -3.74
C GLN A 82 -16.37 -16.61 -2.42
N GLN A 83 -15.40 -16.27 -1.57
CA GLN A 83 -15.14 -16.97 -0.32
C GLN A 83 -16.44 -17.27 0.42
N GLU A 84 -16.52 -18.50 0.92
CA GLU A 84 -17.57 -19.00 1.80
C GLU A 84 -17.96 -17.94 2.83
N GLU A 85 -19.24 -17.86 3.18
CA GLU A 85 -19.75 -16.96 4.21
C GLU A 85 -18.88 -17.08 5.48
N THR A 86 -18.05 -16.08 5.72
CA THR A 86 -17.15 -16.00 6.87
C THR A 86 -17.69 -15.01 7.88
N CYS A 87 -17.32 -15.17 9.15
CA CYS A 87 -17.59 -14.14 10.16
C CYS A 87 -17.09 -12.77 9.67
N ASP A 88 -17.97 -11.76 9.64
CA ASP A 88 -17.65 -10.40 9.17
C ASP A 88 -16.60 -9.68 10.03
N ILE A 89 -16.34 -10.17 11.24
CA ILE A 89 -15.39 -9.58 12.20
C ILE A 89 -14.05 -10.33 12.18
N CYS A 90 -14.04 -11.66 12.35
CA CYS A 90 -12.81 -12.45 12.47
C CYS A 90 -12.51 -13.36 11.27
N GLY A 91 -13.39 -13.44 10.27
CA GLY A 91 -13.19 -14.27 9.09
C GLY A 91 -13.35 -15.78 9.30
N ALA A 92 -13.82 -16.24 10.47
CA ALA A 92 -14.02 -17.66 10.75
C ALA A 92 -15.01 -18.33 9.77
N GLN A 93 -14.63 -19.48 9.22
CA GLN A 93 -15.34 -20.22 8.16
C GLN A 93 -16.37 -21.25 8.69
N ASP A 94 -16.71 -21.24 9.98
CA ASP A 94 -17.66 -22.21 10.56
C ASP A 94 -19.12 -21.79 10.27
N THR A 95 -19.52 -21.88 8.99
CA THR A 95 -20.84 -21.50 8.45
C THR A 95 -22.04 -22.08 9.21
N ARG A 96 -21.84 -23.18 9.96
CA ARG A 96 -22.90 -23.83 10.77
C ARG A 96 -23.17 -23.13 12.10
N LYS A 97 -22.34 -22.16 12.49
CA LYS A 97 -22.45 -21.39 13.74
C LYS A 97 -22.47 -19.88 13.52
N LEU A 98 -22.52 -19.43 12.27
CA LEU A 98 -22.65 -18.02 11.96
C LEU A 98 -24.11 -17.59 12.10
N GLU A 99 -24.35 -16.48 12.78
CA GLU A 99 -25.66 -15.89 12.95
C GLU A 99 -25.65 -14.42 12.55
N HIS A 100 -26.76 -13.96 11.97
CA HIS A 100 -26.92 -12.56 11.63
C HIS A 100 -27.24 -11.73 12.88
N CYS A 101 -26.50 -10.66 13.10
CA CYS A 101 -26.89 -9.66 14.08
C CYS A 101 -28.21 -9.00 13.65
N LYS A 102 -29.19 -8.94 14.56
CA LYS A 102 -30.53 -8.41 14.26
C LYS A 102 -30.59 -6.90 14.06
N GLU A 103 -29.52 -6.18 14.40
CA GLU A 103 -29.47 -4.71 14.35
C GLU A 103 -28.61 -4.20 13.18
N CYS A 104 -27.45 -4.81 12.89
CA CYS A 104 -26.58 -4.40 11.78
C CYS A 104 -26.50 -5.40 10.61
N PHE A 105 -27.18 -6.54 10.71
CA PHE A 105 -27.20 -7.62 9.71
C PHE A 105 -25.83 -8.26 9.41
N SER A 106 -24.77 -7.96 10.18
CA SER A 106 -23.48 -8.63 10.04
C SER A 106 -23.59 -10.11 10.40
N LEU A 107 -22.89 -10.95 9.63
CA LEU A 107 -22.84 -12.40 9.81
C LEU A 107 -21.67 -12.74 10.74
N LEU A 108 -21.97 -13.17 11.97
CA LEU A 108 -20.99 -13.26 13.06
C LEU A 108 -20.87 -14.68 13.59
N CYS A 109 -19.65 -15.12 13.93
CA CYS A 109 -19.47 -16.31 14.75
C CYS A 109 -19.92 -16.05 16.19
N VAL A 110 -20.18 -17.12 16.95
CA VAL A 110 -20.64 -17.06 18.35
C VAL A 110 -19.81 -16.09 19.19
N SER A 111 -18.48 -16.19 19.14
CA SER A 111 -17.59 -15.31 19.91
C SER A 111 -17.69 -13.84 19.49
N CYS A 112 -17.75 -13.59 18.18
CA CYS A 112 -17.87 -12.23 17.65
C CYS A 112 -19.24 -11.62 17.94
N ARG A 113 -20.31 -12.41 17.88
CA ARG A 113 -21.66 -11.99 18.26
C ARG A 113 -21.72 -11.59 19.73
N ASP A 114 -21.10 -12.37 20.61
CA ASP A 114 -21.15 -12.14 22.05
C ASP A 114 -20.30 -10.92 22.45
N ALA A 115 -19.24 -10.60 21.71
CA ALA A 115 -18.43 -9.39 21.89
C ALA A 115 -18.99 -8.15 21.16
N HIS A 116 -19.88 -8.36 20.19
CA HIS A 116 -20.44 -7.32 19.34
C HIS A 116 -21.64 -6.66 20.03
N HIS A 117 -21.42 -5.47 20.58
CA HIS A 117 -22.45 -4.65 21.20
C HIS A 117 -22.69 -3.34 20.43
N HIS A 118 -23.95 -3.03 20.16
CA HIS A 118 -24.35 -1.71 19.70
C HIS A 118 -24.39 -0.77 20.91
N GLN A 119 -23.52 0.24 20.90
CA GLN A 119 -23.49 1.24 21.96
C GLN A 119 -24.84 1.95 22.07
N LYS A 120 -25.59 1.65 23.14
CA LYS A 120 -26.55 2.62 23.68
C LYS A 120 -25.75 3.68 24.43
N THR A 121 -25.87 4.92 24.00
CA THR A 121 -25.27 6.08 24.66
C THR A 121 -25.81 6.20 26.09
N SER A 122 -24.98 5.96 27.11
CA SER A 122 -25.05 6.68 28.38
C SER A 122 -23.78 6.49 29.23
N LYS A 123 -23.15 7.64 29.55
CA LYS A 123 -22.42 8.07 30.75
C LYS A 123 -21.32 7.17 31.36
N HIS A 124 -20.17 7.84 31.58
CA HIS A 124 -19.04 7.56 32.45
C HIS A 124 -19.20 6.43 33.47
N ASP A 125 -18.19 5.54 33.53
CA ASP A 125 -17.61 5.05 34.79
C ASP A 125 -16.18 4.54 34.54
N GLU A 126 -15.44 4.44 35.65
CA GLU A 126 -14.00 4.62 35.83
C GLU A 126 -13.11 3.44 35.39
N VAL A 127 -11.84 3.74 35.07
CA VAL A 127 -10.78 2.78 34.70
C VAL A 127 -10.16 2.20 35.96
N GLU A 128 -10.32 0.90 36.20
CA GLU A 128 -9.49 0.13 37.13
C GLU A 128 -8.29 -0.48 36.39
N THR A 129 -7.09 -0.04 36.78
CA THR A 129 -5.81 -0.62 36.40
C THR A 129 -5.56 -1.92 37.17
N SER A 130 -5.18 -3.00 36.48
CA SER A 130 -4.51 -4.14 37.12
C SER A 130 -3.15 -4.37 36.44
N ASP A 131 -2.11 -4.23 37.24
CA ASP A 131 -0.74 -4.59 36.90
C ASP A 131 -0.63 -6.11 36.71
N SER A 132 -0.07 -6.55 35.57
CA SER A 132 0.38 -7.93 35.40
C SER A 132 1.81 -7.93 34.85
N GLU A 133 2.71 -8.52 35.65
CA GLU A 133 4.10 -8.74 35.31
C GLU A 133 4.21 -9.85 34.24
N GLY A 134 4.98 -9.59 33.17
CA GLY A 134 5.76 -10.63 32.47
C GLY A 134 5.20 -11.27 31.19
N GLU A 135 4.23 -10.69 30.48
CA GLU A 135 3.90 -11.15 29.12
C GLU A 135 4.80 -10.46 28.07
N VAL A 136 5.60 -11.24 27.36
CA VAL A 136 6.27 -10.77 26.13
C VAL A 136 5.17 -10.44 25.13
N SER A 137 5.03 -9.18 24.75
CA SER A 137 3.98 -8.77 23.80
C SER A 137 4.07 -9.58 22.51
N ARG A 138 2.91 -9.94 21.95
CA ARG A 138 2.79 -10.63 20.67
C ARG A 138 3.59 -9.93 19.56
N ASP A 139 3.62 -8.60 19.59
CA ASP A 139 4.44 -7.76 18.72
C ASP A 139 5.93 -8.11 18.81
N SER A 140 6.48 -8.26 20.01
CA SER A 140 7.90 -8.60 20.21
C SER A 140 8.24 -10.00 19.66
N LEU A 141 7.32 -10.97 19.75
CA LEU A 141 7.52 -12.30 19.19
C LEU A 141 7.52 -12.28 17.65
N PHE A 142 6.58 -11.57 17.04
CA PHE A 142 6.52 -11.40 15.58
C PHE A 142 7.81 -10.75 15.05
N ILE A 143 8.25 -9.67 15.69
CA ILE A 143 9.49 -8.96 15.35
C ILE A 143 10.69 -9.92 15.40
N ARG A 144 10.81 -10.69 16.48
CA ARG A 144 11.92 -11.61 16.69
C ARG A 144 11.94 -12.73 15.66
N GLU A 145 10.79 -13.35 15.38
CA GLU A 145 10.73 -14.46 14.42
C GLU A 145 11.01 -13.98 13.00
N THR A 146 10.42 -12.85 12.63
CA THR A 146 10.62 -12.21 11.33
C THR A 146 12.09 -11.79 11.13
N GLY A 147 12.75 -11.27 12.17
CA GLY A 147 14.17 -10.93 12.12
C GLY A 147 15.08 -12.11 11.81
N LYS A 148 14.79 -13.31 12.34
CA LYS A 148 15.58 -14.52 12.03
C LYS A 148 15.57 -14.87 10.55
N HIS A 149 14.44 -14.66 9.87
CA HIS A 149 14.28 -15.00 8.46
C HIS A 149 14.96 -13.98 7.53
N TYR A 150 14.95 -12.69 7.89
CA TYR A 150 15.39 -11.62 6.99
C TYR A 150 16.75 -11.01 7.29
N VAL A 151 17.36 -11.23 8.46
CA VAL A 151 18.63 -10.58 8.86
C VAL A 151 19.78 -10.77 7.85
N ASN A 152 19.77 -11.89 7.10
CA ASN A 152 20.77 -12.18 6.07
C ASN A 152 20.51 -11.42 4.75
N SER A 153 19.26 -11.01 4.51
CA SER A 153 18.82 -10.28 3.31
C SER A 153 18.82 -8.77 3.54
N VAL A 154 18.43 -8.33 4.74
CA VAL A 154 18.28 -6.92 5.12
C VAL A 154 18.46 -6.77 6.63
N ARG A 155 19.23 -5.76 7.06
CA ARG A 155 19.60 -5.59 8.49
C ARG A 155 18.61 -4.77 9.30
N THR A 156 17.86 -3.90 8.63
CA THR A 156 16.96 -2.95 9.25
C THR A 156 15.54 -3.11 8.74
N ALA A 157 14.56 -2.80 9.59
CA ALA A 157 13.16 -2.76 9.21
C ALA A 157 12.45 -1.58 9.87
N PHE A 158 11.49 -1.02 9.15
CA PHE A 158 10.50 -0.12 9.72
C PHE A 158 9.38 -0.97 10.31
N PHE A 159 9.18 -0.86 11.62
CA PHE A 159 8.08 -1.49 12.32
C PHE A 159 6.89 -0.55 12.33
N GLY A 160 5.78 -1.02 11.77
CA GLY A 160 4.52 -0.28 11.77
C GLY A 160 3.73 -0.57 13.03
N PHE A 161 3.63 0.43 13.91
CA PHE A 161 2.73 0.39 15.06
C PHE A 161 1.36 0.87 14.64
N HIS A 162 0.36 0.00 14.82
CA HIS A 162 -1.01 0.32 14.46
C HIS A 162 -1.47 1.61 15.13
N SER A 163 -2.02 2.53 14.34
CA SER A 163 -2.56 3.81 14.81
C SER A 163 -4.07 3.83 14.67
N THR A 164 -4.58 3.68 13.44
CA THR A 164 -6.02 3.71 13.17
C THR A 164 -6.41 2.73 12.07
N THR A 165 -7.65 2.23 12.14
CA THR A 165 -8.28 1.47 11.06
C THR A 165 -9.66 2.06 10.82
N PHE A 166 -10.03 2.19 9.55
CA PHE A 166 -11.40 2.51 9.17
C PHE A 166 -11.74 1.85 7.83
N LYS A 167 -13.03 1.74 7.55
CA LYS A 167 -13.54 1.09 6.34
C LYS A 167 -14.34 2.08 5.51
N CYS A 168 -13.99 2.23 4.23
CA CYS A 168 -14.70 3.11 3.31
C CYS A 168 -16.07 2.54 2.94
N SER A 169 -16.13 1.26 2.56
CA SER A 169 -17.37 0.51 2.38
C SER A 169 -17.09 -1.00 2.30
N ASN A 170 -18.14 -1.83 2.36
CA ASN A 170 -18.03 -3.29 2.34
C ASN A 170 -17.77 -3.91 0.95
N PHE A 171 -17.82 -3.13 -0.13
CA PHE A 171 -17.81 -3.66 -1.51
C PHE A 171 -16.94 -2.85 -2.47
N GLU A 172 -15.90 -2.21 -1.95
CA GLU A 172 -15.00 -1.35 -2.71
C GLU A 172 -13.55 -1.74 -2.48
N SER A 173 -12.78 -1.80 -3.56
CA SER A 173 -11.33 -1.99 -3.47
C SER A 173 -10.66 -0.63 -3.43
N ILE A 174 -9.80 -0.40 -2.43
CA ILE A 174 -9.02 0.82 -2.32
C ILE A 174 -7.92 0.78 -3.37
N ARG A 175 -7.99 1.68 -4.36
CA ARG A 175 -7.05 1.75 -5.50
C ARG A 175 -5.86 2.67 -5.22
N LYS A 176 -6.10 3.80 -4.55
CA LYS A 176 -5.05 4.75 -4.15
C LYS A 176 -5.48 5.54 -2.92
N ILE A 177 -4.51 5.83 -2.07
CA ILE A 177 -4.64 6.71 -0.90
C ILE A 177 -3.64 7.85 -1.07
N ILE A 178 -4.09 9.09 -0.86
CA ILE A 178 -3.22 10.26 -0.81
C ILE A 178 -3.45 10.97 0.52
N PRO A 179 -2.57 10.77 1.50
CA PRO A 179 -2.60 11.54 2.73
C PRO A 179 -2.46 13.04 2.46
N SER A 180 -3.06 13.83 3.33
CA SER A 180 -2.89 15.29 3.37
C SER A 180 -2.35 15.70 4.73
N GLU A 181 -1.67 16.83 4.79
CA GLU A 181 -1.05 17.35 6.02
C GLU A 181 -2.07 17.67 7.13
N GLU A 182 -3.35 17.80 6.79
CA GLU A 182 -4.44 18.15 7.73
C GLU A 182 -5.03 16.93 8.45
N GLY A 183 -4.41 15.75 8.37
CA GLY A 183 -4.96 14.52 8.96
C GLY A 183 -6.24 14.05 8.25
N GLU A 184 -6.31 14.31 6.95
CA GLU A 184 -7.28 13.72 6.04
C GLU A 184 -6.55 12.93 4.95
N CYS A 185 -7.26 12.01 4.29
CA CYS A 185 -6.76 11.32 3.11
C CYS A 185 -7.79 11.32 1.98
N TRP A 186 -7.32 11.55 0.76
CA TRP A 186 -8.08 11.26 -0.44
C TRP A 186 -8.01 9.77 -0.76
N VAL A 187 -9.15 9.21 -1.14
CA VAL A 187 -9.30 7.79 -1.45
C VAL A 187 -9.94 7.65 -2.82
N LEU A 188 -9.27 6.89 -3.69
CA LEU A 188 -9.80 6.40 -4.94
C LEU A 188 -10.17 4.93 -4.78
N THR A 189 -11.38 4.56 -5.17
CA THR A 189 -11.85 3.17 -5.21
C THR A 189 -12.16 2.73 -6.64
N ASN A 190 -12.66 1.51 -6.83
CA ASN A 190 -13.16 1.02 -8.10
C ASN A 190 -14.54 1.60 -8.50
N ARG A 191 -14.94 2.74 -7.93
CA ARG A 191 -16.24 3.40 -8.15
C ARG A 191 -16.06 4.77 -8.82
N PRO A 192 -17.09 5.29 -9.51
CA PRO A 192 -17.01 6.56 -10.25
C PRO A 192 -17.19 7.76 -9.31
N TYR A 193 -16.41 7.81 -8.22
CA TYR A 193 -16.29 8.94 -7.33
C TYR A 193 -14.93 8.95 -6.65
N VAL A 194 -14.58 10.12 -6.11
CA VAL A 194 -13.49 10.27 -5.15
C VAL A 194 -14.06 10.72 -3.82
N SER A 195 -13.46 10.22 -2.75
CA SER A 195 -13.87 10.53 -1.38
C SER A 195 -12.69 11.04 -0.57
N ARG A 196 -12.97 11.87 0.42
CA ARG A 196 -11.99 12.30 1.43
C ARG A 196 -12.47 11.85 2.79
N PHE A 197 -11.55 11.34 3.60
CA PHE A 197 -11.81 10.85 4.94
C PHE A 197 -10.89 11.55 5.93
N SER A 198 -11.38 11.78 7.15
CA SER A 198 -10.51 12.14 8.28
C SER A 198 -9.74 10.92 8.78
N ASN A 199 -8.70 11.13 9.59
CA ASN A 199 -7.97 10.05 10.29
C ASN A 199 -8.87 9.14 11.15
N SER A 200 -10.05 9.62 11.57
CA SER A 200 -11.05 8.84 12.30
C SER A 200 -11.97 8.01 11.41
N GLY A 201 -11.74 8.01 10.08
CA GLY A 201 -12.56 7.31 9.11
C GLY A 201 -13.90 7.95 8.77
N LYS A 202 -14.14 9.20 9.20
CA LYS A 202 -15.35 9.92 8.83
C LYS A 202 -15.19 10.47 7.41
N GLU A 203 -16.11 10.15 6.52
CA GLU A 203 -16.15 10.76 5.20
C GLU A 203 -16.47 12.26 5.32
N THR A 204 -15.54 13.11 4.88
CA THR A 204 -15.68 14.57 4.93
C THR A 204 -16.10 15.15 3.59
N PHE A 205 -15.91 14.40 2.49
CA PHE A 205 -16.24 14.83 1.15
C PHE A 205 -16.44 13.65 0.21
N ARG A 206 -17.34 13.81 -0.77
CA ARG A 206 -17.50 12.91 -1.92
C ARG A 206 -17.85 13.69 -3.18
N LYS A 207 -17.23 13.30 -4.29
CA LYS A 207 -17.54 13.81 -5.62
C LYS A 207 -17.74 12.67 -6.62
N TYR A 208 -18.94 12.57 -7.16
CA TYR A 208 -19.24 11.70 -8.29
C TYR A 208 -18.70 12.28 -9.59
N VAL A 209 -18.17 11.40 -10.43
CA VAL A 209 -17.55 11.72 -11.73
C VAL A 209 -18.11 10.81 -12.82
N GLU A 210 -17.82 11.14 -14.09
CA GLU A 210 -18.43 10.47 -15.25
C GLU A 210 -18.03 8.99 -15.42
N SER A 211 -16.83 8.63 -14.96
CA SER A 211 -16.30 7.26 -15.02
C SER A 211 -15.28 7.06 -13.90
N VAL A 212 -14.87 5.81 -13.66
CA VAL A 212 -13.85 5.50 -12.64
C VAL A 212 -12.51 6.10 -13.06
N PRO A 213 -11.92 7.05 -12.29
CA PRO A 213 -10.59 7.56 -12.58
C PRO A 213 -9.55 6.43 -12.55
N GLN A 214 -8.58 6.48 -13.47
CA GLN A 214 -7.45 5.55 -13.47
C GLN A 214 -6.48 5.84 -12.32
N ASP A 215 -6.24 7.13 -12.06
CA ASP A 215 -5.36 7.57 -10.99
C ASP A 215 -5.71 8.99 -10.51
N ILE A 216 -5.24 9.34 -9.31
CA ILE A 216 -5.39 10.66 -8.69
C ILE A 216 -4.05 11.21 -8.19
N ALA A 217 -3.90 12.53 -8.09
CA ALA A 217 -2.75 13.18 -7.44
C ALA A 217 -3.18 14.45 -6.70
N ARG A 218 -2.55 14.78 -5.56
CA ARG A 218 -2.78 16.06 -4.88
C ARG A 218 -1.91 17.13 -5.53
N HIS A 219 -2.54 18.18 -6.05
CA HIS A 219 -1.84 19.34 -6.60
C HIS A 219 -1.37 20.26 -5.47
N SER A 220 -0.32 21.05 -5.71
CA SER A 220 0.30 21.90 -4.68
C SER A 220 -0.59 23.01 -4.13
N ASN A 221 -1.63 23.41 -4.86
CA ASN A 221 -2.65 24.34 -4.38
C ASN A 221 -3.77 23.68 -3.55
N GLY A 222 -3.67 22.37 -3.26
CA GLY A 222 -4.66 21.61 -2.50
C GLY A 222 -5.76 20.95 -3.33
N ALA A 223 -5.90 21.30 -4.61
CA ALA A 223 -6.85 20.65 -5.52
C ALA A 223 -6.45 19.19 -5.83
N LEU A 224 -7.41 18.38 -6.27
CA LEU A 224 -7.19 16.99 -6.65
C LEU A 224 -7.15 16.86 -8.17
N VAL A 225 -6.08 16.29 -8.70
CA VAL A 225 -5.95 15.89 -10.10
C VAL A 225 -6.60 14.51 -10.26
N LEU A 226 -7.44 14.37 -11.29
CA LEU A 226 -8.10 13.12 -11.68
C LEU A 226 -7.69 12.78 -13.11
N ALA A 227 -7.18 11.57 -13.32
CA ALA A 227 -6.83 11.07 -14.65
C ALA A 227 -7.84 10.00 -15.09
N PHE A 228 -8.43 10.15 -16.28
CA PHE A 228 -9.52 9.30 -16.76
C PHE A 228 -9.08 8.35 -17.88
N PRO A 229 -9.78 7.21 -18.05
CA PRO A 229 -9.41 6.20 -19.05
C PRO A 229 -9.37 6.72 -20.50
N ASP A 230 -10.14 7.77 -20.81
CA ASP A 230 -10.28 8.37 -22.15
C ASP A 230 -9.20 9.41 -22.49
N GLY A 231 -8.20 9.57 -21.62
CA GLY A 231 -7.12 10.53 -21.83
C GLY A 231 -7.29 11.85 -21.07
N LYS A 232 -8.49 12.17 -20.58
CA LYS A 232 -8.73 13.45 -19.88
C LYS A 232 -8.00 13.50 -18.55
N VAL A 233 -7.41 14.67 -18.26
CA VAL A 233 -6.89 15.01 -16.94
C VAL A 233 -7.64 16.25 -16.46
N MET A 234 -8.28 16.12 -15.30
CA MET A 234 -9.14 17.14 -14.71
C MET A 234 -8.60 17.56 -13.35
N LEU A 235 -8.89 18.80 -12.96
CA LEU A 235 -8.61 19.35 -11.65
C LEU A 235 -9.94 19.56 -10.91
N LEU A 236 -10.04 18.98 -9.73
CA LEU A 236 -11.13 19.14 -8.78
C LEU A 236 -10.71 20.11 -7.68
N ASP A 237 -11.31 21.29 -7.68
CA ASP A 237 -11.09 22.33 -6.69
C ASP A 237 -12.42 22.61 -5.96
N GLY A 238 -12.51 22.18 -4.71
CA GLY A 238 -13.78 22.11 -3.98
C GLY A 238 -14.78 21.19 -4.71
N GLN A 239 -15.83 21.77 -5.29
CA GLN A 239 -16.84 21.05 -6.09
C GLN A 239 -16.65 21.24 -7.60
N ASP A 240 -15.79 22.17 -8.02
CA ASP A 240 -15.59 22.50 -9.42
C ASP A 240 -14.64 21.50 -10.08
N LEU A 241 -15.12 20.87 -11.15
CA LEU A 241 -14.32 19.94 -11.94
C LEU A 241 -13.99 20.57 -13.29
N LYS A 242 -12.71 20.83 -13.56
CA LYS A 242 -12.24 21.54 -14.76
C LYS A 242 -11.25 20.67 -15.53
N ASN A 243 -11.46 20.53 -16.84
CA ASN A 243 -10.46 19.91 -17.71
C ASN A 243 -9.20 20.79 -17.74
N VAL A 244 -8.04 20.18 -17.48
CA VAL A 244 -6.75 20.90 -17.53
C VAL A 244 -5.90 20.49 -18.73
N THR A 245 -5.93 19.21 -19.10
CA THR A 245 -5.23 18.70 -20.29
C THR A 245 -5.85 17.40 -20.78
N ILE A 246 -5.46 16.97 -21.98
CA ILE A 246 -5.84 15.69 -22.56
C ILE A 246 -4.57 15.00 -23.07
N THR A 247 -4.45 13.72 -22.77
CA THR A 247 -3.34 12.88 -23.20
C THR A 247 -3.74 12.07 -24.43
N GLU A 248 -2.79 11.77 -25.32
CA GLU A 248 -3.05 10.95 -26.52
C GLU A 248 -3.43 9.49 -26.17
N ASN A 249 -2.97 9.03 -25.00
CA ASN A 249 -3.05 7.66 -24.52
C ASN A 249 -3.64 7.65 -23.11
N SER A 250 -4.26 6.54 -22.69
CA SER A 250 -4.89 6.41 -21.39
C SER A 250 -3.88 6.59 -20.24
N PRO A 251 -4.03 7.57 -19.33
CA PRO A 251 -3.20 7.71 -18.16
C PRO A 251 -3.24 6.45 -17.29
N SER A 252 -2.07 5.96 -16.90
CA SER A 252 -1.93 4.83 -15.98
C SER A 252 -1.49 5.26 -14.58
N ALA A 253 -0.75 6.36 -14.48
CA ALA A 253 -0.36 6.95 -13.20
C ALA A 253 -0.14 8.47 -13.35
N VAL A 254 -0.44 9.23 -12.31
CA VAL A 254 -0.23 10.67 -12.21
C VAL A 254 0.39 11.04 -10.86
N CYS A 255 1.33 11.99 -10.90
CA CYS A 255 1.94 12.60 -9.72
C CYS A 255 2.12 14.11 -10.00
N ALA A 256 1.98 14.93 -8.97
CA ALA A 256 2.14 16.38 -9.09
C ALA A 256 3.44 16.82 -8.39
N TYR A 257 4.17 17.72 -9.03
CA TYR A 257 5.26 18.46 -8.42
C TYR A 257 4.70 19.59 -7.54
N GLN A 258 5.44 19.99 -6.52
CA GLN A 258 5.20 21.15 -5.67
C GLN A 258 5.08 22.44 -6.50
N ASP A 259 5.78 22.53 -7.63
CA ASP A 259 5.69 23.68 -8.54
C ASP A 259 4.48 23.68 -9.48
N GLY A 260 3.56 22.71 -9.32
CA GLY A 260 2.29 22.61 -10.06
C GLY A 260 2.36 21.84 -11.38
N ARG A 261 3.54 21.37 -11.80
CA ARG A 261 3.65 20.48 -12.98
C ARG A 261 3.10 19.10 -12.64
N LEU A 262 2.56 18.42 -13.65
CA LEU A 262 2.12 17.03 -13.54
C LEU A 262 3.09 16.12 -14.30
N LEU A 263 3.47 15.01 -13.65
CA LEU A 263 4.08 13.86 -14.29
C LEU A 263 2.98 12.83 -14.56
N ILE A 264 2.89 12.36 -15.80
CA ILE A 264 1.83 11.43 -16.21
C ILE A 264 2.46 10.28 -16.98
N ALA A 265 2.27 9.05 -16.50
CA ALA A 265 2.53 7.85 -17.27
C ALA A 265 1.26 7.48 -18.05
N THR A 266 1.42 7.07 -19.30
CA THR A 266 0.30 6.70 -20.17
C THR A 266 0.50 5.33 -20.77
N ARG A 267 -0.60 4.59 -20.94
CA ARG A 267 -0.66 3.33 -21.66
C ARG A 267 -1.48 3.50 -22.95
N PRO A 268 -1.00 2.96 -24.07
CA PRO A 268 -1.75 2.96 -25.31
C PRO A 268 -3.14 2.34 -25.13
N HIS A 269 -4.14 2.95 -25.77
CA HIS A 269 -5.52 2.45 -25.75
C HIS A 269 -5.57 1.02 -26.32
N SER A 270 -6.51 0.21 -25.85
CA SER A 270 -6.71 -1.21 -26.24
C SER A 270 -6.89 -1.43 -27.76
N GLY A 271 -7.18 -0.39 -28.54
CA GLY A 271 -7.24 -0.43 -30.01
C GLY A 271 -5.93 -0.12 -30.75
N ASN A 272 -4.85 0.25 -30.05
CA ASN A 272 -3.59 0.64 -30.69
C ASN A 272 -2.56 -0.50 -30.64
N THR A 273 -2.55 -1.33 -31.69
CA THR A 273 -1.73 -2.55 -31.80
C THR A 273 -0.24 -2.29 -32.03
N HIS A 274 0.17 -1.05 -32.34
CA HIS A 274 1.54 -0.71 -32.73
C HIS A 274 2.39 -0.10 -31.62
N LEU A 275 1.80 0.24 -30.48
CA LEU A 275 2.49 0.87 -29.36
C LEU A 275 2.20 0.01 -28.13
N ARG A 276 3.15 -0.82 -27.68
CA ARG A 276 3.12 -1.41 -26.32
C ARG A 276 3.99 -0.63 -25.35
N ASN A 277 4.24 0.64 -25.66
CA ASN A 277 5.23 1.44 -24.95
C ASN A 277 4.51 2.49 -24.12
N CYS A 278 4.78 2.46 -22.83
CA CYS A 278 4.36 3.53 -21.93
C CYS A 278 5.06 4.82 -22.34
N SER A 279 4.33 5.93 -22.39
CA SER A 279 4.91 7.26 -22.56
C SER A 279 4.84 8.04 -21.26
N LEU A 280 5.97 8.60 -20.86
CA LEU A 280 6.04 9.53 -19.73
C LEU A 280 5.89 10.95 -20.25
N LEU A 281 4.95 11.69 -19.68
CA LEU A 281 4.61 13.05 -20.06
C LEU A 281 4.82 13.98 -18.86
N ILE A 282 5.21 15.22 -19.14
CA ILE A 282 5.31 16.27 -18.13
C ILE A 282 4.62 17.53 -18.63
N THR A 283 3.82 18.15 -17.76
CA THR A 283 3.17 19.42 -18.09
C THR A 283 4.05 20.62 -17.73
N ASP A 284 3.67 21.79 -18.22
CA ASP A 284 4.07 23.05 -17.59
C ASP A 284 3.27 23.31 -16.30
N GLN A 285 3.61 24.40 -15.59
CA GLN A 285 2.96 24.77 -14.33
C GLN A 285 1.48 25.17 -14.52
N SER A 286 1.10 25.55 -15.75
CA SER A 286 -0.28 25.85 -16.09
C SER A 286 -1.12 24.60 -16.34
N MET A 287 -0.48 23.43 -16.41
CA MET A 287 -1.02 22.13 -16.84
C MET A 287 -1.50 22.07 -18.29
N LYS A 288 -1.56 23.20 -19.01
CA LYS A 288 -2.12 23.27 -20.38
C LYS A 288 -1.18 22.72 -21.44
N ASN A 289 0.13 22.94 -21.28
CA ASN A 289 1.11 22.43 -22.23
C ASN A 289 1.70 21.14 -21.71
N ILE A 290 1.72 20.10 -22.54
CA ILE A 290 2.25 18.78 -22.22
C ILE A 290 3.34 18.38 -23.21
N ARG A 291 4.41 17.77 -22.72
CA ARG A 291 5.50 17.25 -23.55
C ARG A 291 5.92 15.87 -23.07
N ARG A 292 6.53 15.08 -23.96
CA ARG A 292 7.15 13.80 -23.58
C ARG A 292 8.40 14.05 -22.74
N LEU A 293 8.50 13.37 -21.62
CA LEU A 293 9.71 13.25 -20.82
C LEU A 293 10.43 11.98 -21.28
N HIS A 294 11.54 12.15 -21.99
CA HIS A 294 12.35 10.99 -22.40
C HIS A 294 12.95 10.34 -21.16
N VAL A 295 12.98 9.01 -21.12
CA VAL A 295 13.68 8.21 -20.12
C VAL A 295 14.54 7.22 -20.91
N ASP A 296 15.82 7.08 -20.55
CA ASP A 296 16.73 6.07 -21.13
C ASP A 296 16.42 4.66 -20.59
N ALA A 297 15.16 4.26 -20.72
CA ALA A 297 14.62 2.96 -20.37
C ALA A 297 13.43 2.65 -21.27
N ASP A 298 13.29 1.39 -21.68
CA ASP A 298 12.15 0.94 -22.47
C ASP A 298 10.93 0.75 -21.54
N LEU A 299 10.06 1.76 -21.45
CA LEU A 299 8.85 1.71 -20.63
C LEU A 299 7.70 1.01 -21.38
N ARG A 300 7.00 0.10 -20.69
CA ARG A 300 5.92 -0.75 -21.18
C ARG A 300 4.64 -0.57 -20.37
N GLU A 301 4.69 -0.81 -19.07
CA GLU A 301 3.52 -0.81 -18.19
C GLU A 301 3.86 -0.18 -16.84
N VAL A 302 4.03 1.14 -16.85
CA VAL A 302 4.20 1.91 -15.62
C VAL A 302 2.85 2.00 -14.89
N SER A 303 2.75 1.33 -13.73
CA SER A 303 1.53 1.22 -12.92
C SER A 303 1.42 2.28 -11.83
N SER A 304 2.56 2.82 -11.39
CA SER A 304 2.65 3.78 -10.29
C SER A 304 3.92 4.61 -10.46
N ILE A 305 3.84 5.87 -10.07
CA ILE A 305 4.95 6.83 -10.14
C ILE A 305 4.98 7.67 -8.87
N THR A 306 6.18 8.04 -8.44
CA THR A 306 6.37 9.09 -7.43
C THR A 306 7.56 9.97 -7.81
N VAL A 307 7.56 11.19 -7.30
CA VAL A 307 8.62 12.16 -7.49
C VAL A 307 9.17 12.52 -6.11
N ASN A 308 10.47 12.31 -5.93
CA ASN A 308 11.20 12.89 -4.81
C ASN A 308 11.86 14.18 -5.32
N GLU A 309 11.34 15.33 -4.86
CA GLU A 309 11.86 16.63 -5.28
C GLU A 309 13.14 17.05 -4.54
N ASN A 310 13.40 16.48 -3.36
CA ASN A 310 14.60 16.75 -2.56
C ASN A 310 15.85 16.30 -3.31
N ASN A 311 15.84 15.09 -3.85
CA ASN A 311 16.93 14.54 -4.64
C ASN A 311 16.71 14.63 -6.17
N GLY A 312 15.53 15.06 -6.62
CA GLY A 312 15.20 15.22 -8.05
C GLY A 312 15.04 13.91 -8.82
N GLN A 313 14.79 12.80 -8.14
CA GLN A 313 14.54 11.51 -8.77
C GLN A 313 13.06 11.20 -8.91
N ILE A 314 12.76 10.41 -9.92
CA ILE A 314 11.44 9.87 -10.22
C ILE A 314 11.51 8.36 -10.07
N ALA A 315 10.61 7.77 -9.30
CA ALA A 315 10.44 6.33 -9.26
C ALA A 315 9.33 5.91 -10.22
N LEU A 316 9.60 4.92 -11.06
CA LEU A 316 8.67 4.35 -12.04
C LEU A 316 8.48 2.86 -11.75
N CYS A 317 7.27 2.44 -11.40
CA CYS A 317 6.92 1.05 -11.13
C CYS A 317 6.53 0.33 -12.43
N GLU A 318 7.39 -0.55 -12.94
CA GLU A 318 7.18 -1.32 -14.17
C GLU A 318 6.72 -2.74 -13.86
N THR A 319 5.41 -2.95 -13.83
CA THR A 319 4.83 -4.24 -13.44
C THR A 319 5.11 -5.32 -14.49
N SER A 320 5.03 -4.99 -15.79
CA SER A 320 5.27 -5.96 -16.87
C SER A 320 6.71 -6.47 -16.90
N LYS A 321 7.67 -5.60 -16.59
CA LYS A 321 9.11 -5.93 -16.55
C LYS A 321 9.59 -6.36 -15.17
N LYS A 322 8.71 -6.35 -14.17
CA LYS A 322 9.01 -6.71 -12.78
C LYS A 322 10.21 -5.92 -12.26
N CYS A 323 10.19 -4.61 -12.42
CA CYS A 323 11.26 -3.74 -11.94
C CYS A 323 10.74 -2.37 -11.50
N VAL A 324 11.54 -1.66 -10.72
CA VAL A 324 11.36 -0.24 -10.43
C VAL A 324 12.57 0.52 -10.99
N TYR A 325 12.32 1.57 -11.76
CA TYR A 325 13.36 2.48 -12.23
C TYR A 325 13.42 3.71 -11.32
N LEU A 326 14.61 4.08 -10.85
CA LEU A 326 14.87 5.40 -10.29
C LEU A 326 15.61 6.24 -11.32
N VAL A 327 14.98 7.32 -11.77
CA VAL A 327 15.46 8.17 -12.86
C VAL A 327 15.78 9.54 -12.30
N TYR A 328 17.03 9.99 -12.43
CA TYR A 328 17.38 11.37 -12.07
C TYR A 328 16.93 12.35 -13.17
N TYR A 329 16.11 13.33 -12.82
CA TYR A 329 15.64 14.36 -13.74
C TYR A 329 16.18 15.75 -13.36
N SER A 330 17.18 16.24 -14.10
CA SER A 330 17.68 17.61 -13.92
C SER A 330 16.89 18.61 -14.77
N ARG A 331 16.37 19.68 -14.13
CA ARG A 331 15.75 20.82 -14.83
C ARG A 331 16.68 21.50 -15.85
N LYS A 332 18.01 21.33 -15.73
CA LYS A 332 19.03 22.01 -16.56
C LYS A 332 19.46 21.24 -17.80
N GLY A 333 18.77 20.14 -18.17
CA GLY A 333 18.82 19.57 -19.54
C GLY A 333 20.17 19.05 -20.06
N HIS A 334 21.20 18.86 -19.22
CA HIS A 334 22.57 18.57 -19.69
C HIS A 334 23.25 17.35 -19.05
N ARG A 335 22.52 16.46 -18.36
CA ARG A 335 23.09 15.20 -17.89
C ARG A 335 22.36 14.02 -18.50
N SER A 336 23.14 13.07 -19.00
CA SER A 336 22.68 11.69 -19.27
C SER A 336 21.83 11.23 -18.09
N GLN A 337 20.61 10.78 -18.37
CA GLN A 337 19.73 10.29 -17.32
C GLN A 337 20.36 9.05 -16.70
N ASN A 338 20.73 9.15 -15.42
CA ASN A 338 21.17 7.99 -14.68
C ASN A 338 19.91 7.21 -14.27
N VAL A 339 19.66 6.11 -14.97
CA VAL A 339 18.56 5.19 -14.67
C VAL A 339 19.12 4.05 -13.83
N LYS A 340 18.63 3.93 -12.60
CA LYS A 340 18.94 2.82 -11.70
C LYS A 340 17.76 1.86 -11.70
N GLU A 341 18.01 0.56 -11.60
CA GLU A 341 16.99 -0.47 -11.71
C GLU A 341 17.00 -1.37 -10.46
N TYR A 342 15.84 -1.58 -9.86
CA TYR A 342 15.62 -2.54 -8.78
C TYR A 342 14.69 -3.67 -9.24
N ARG A 343 15.09 -4.92 -8.99
CA ARG A 343 14.37 -6.14 -9.42
C ARG A 343 13.97 -7.05 -8.25
N GLY A 344 13.88 -6.49 -7.05
CA GLY A 344 13.68 -7.28 -5.84
C GLY A 344 14.98 -7.90 -5.33
N THR A 345 14.91 -8.46 -4.12
CA THR A 345 16.03 -9.15 -3.47
C THR A 345 15.68 -10.62 -3.30
N LYS A 346 16.66 -11.50 -3.52
CA LYS A 346 16.48 -12.94 -3.29
C LYS A 346 16.29 -13.21 -1.80
N ASN A 347 15.59 -14.30 -1.45
CA ASN A 347 15.38 -14.75 -0.07
C ASN A 347 14.54 -13.82 0.80
N LEU A 348 13.73 -12.94 0.20
CA LEU A 348 12.62 -12.32 0.90
C LEU A 348 11.40 -13.25 0.75
N LEU A 349 11.15 -14.04 1.79
CA LEU A 349 9.98 -14.88 1.96
C LEU A 349 8.70 -14.02 1.99
N ARG A 350 7.60 -14.60 1.52
CA ARG A 350 6.27 -14.01 1.69
C ARG A 350 5.81 -14.24 3.12
N ILE A 351 5.30 -13.19 3.76
CA ILE A 351 4.69 -13.26 5.08
C ILE A 351 3.18 -13.33 4.93
N GLU A 352 2.56 -14.35 5.51
CA GLU A 352 1.11 -14.40 5.69
C GLU A 352 0.79 -14.47 7.17
N GLN A 353 0.03 -13.47 7.63
CA GLN A 353 -0.35 -13.33 9.02
C GLN A 353 -1.84 -13.63 9.15
N THR A 354 -2.16 -14.54 10.06
CA THR A 354 -3.51 -14.83 10.53
C THR A 354 -3.62 -14.47 12.00
N GLU A 355 -4.84 -14.51 12.56
CA GLU A 355 -5.06 -14.22 13.99
C GLU A 355 -4.22 -15.13 14.91
N ASP A 356 -3.86 -16.35 14.47
CA ASP A 356 -3.20 -17.35 15.31
C ASP A 356 -1.77 -17.72 14.84
N SER A 357 -1.35 -17.32 13.64
CA SER A 357 -0.08 -17.79 13.08
C SER A 357 0.55 -16.81 12.09
N VAL A 358 1.87 -16.92 11.97
CA VAL A 358 2.65 -16.23 10.94
C VAL A 358 3.35 -17.31 10.14
N THR A 359 3.07 -17.38 8.84
CA THR A 359 3.72 -18.33 7.94
C THR A 359 4.66 -17.60 7.00
N PHE A 360 5.79 -18.27 6.73
CA PHE A 360 6.79 -17.80 5.79
C PHE A 360 6.83 -18.77 4.62
N THR A 361 6.49 -18.29 3.43
CA THR A 361 6.50 -19.12 2.22
C THR A 361 7.55 -18.63 1.24
N GLU A 362 8.24 -19.57 0.62
CA GLU A 362 9.08 -19.26 -0.53
C GLU A 362 8.19 -18.86 -1.69
N ASN A 363 8.11 -17.55 -1.98
CA ASN A 363 7.46 -17.06 -3.18
C ASN A 363 8.46 -16.31 -4.05
N SER A 364 8.38 -16.56 -5.36
CA SER A 364 9.56 -16.73 -6.22
C SER A 364 9.83 -15.59 -7.20
N PHE A 365 9.01 -14.53 -7.22
CA PHE A 365 9.19 -13.43 -8.16
C PHE A 365 8.76 -12.08 -7.59
N PHE A 366 9.62 -11.08 -7.75
CA PHE A 366 9.31 -9.68 -7.48
C PHE A 366 8.14 -9.21 -8.35
N GLN A 367 7.08 -8.69 -7.73
CA GLN A 367 5.87 -8.20 -8.39
C GLN A 367 5.57 -6.78 -7.90
N PRO A 368 6.32 -5.77 -8.39
CA PRO A 368 6.13 -4.39 -7.97
C PRO A 368 4.76 -3.88 -8.45
N ARG A 369 3.99 -3.30 -7.53
CA ARG A 369 2.66 -2.76 -7.80
C ARG A 369 2.56 -1.26 -7.62
N SER A 370 3.12 -0.74 -6.52
CA SER A 370 3.05 0.69 -6.17
C SER A 370 4.37 1.20 -5.62
N VAL A 371 4.62 2.50 -5.79
CA VAL A 371 5.77 3.20 -5.24
C VAL A 371 5.34 4.47 -4.52
N SER A 372 6.08 4.84 -3.47
CA SER A 372 6.00 6.15 -2.79
C SER A 372 7.40 6.55 -2.31
N CYS A 373 7.58 7.78 -1.85
CA CYS A 373 8.84 8.27 -1.29
C CYS A 373 8.58 9.20 -0.11
N ASP A 374 9.57 9.32 0.77
CA ASP A 374 9.53 10.23 1.92
C ASP A 374 10.47 11.44 1.73
N GLU A 375 10.52 12.30 2.74
CA GLU A 375 11.40 13.46 2.77
C GLU A 375 12.88 13.10 3.01
N ASN A 376 13.17 11.88 3.48
CA ASN A 376 14.49 11.37 3.81
C ASN A 376 15.20 10.66 2.63
N ASP A 377 14.70 10.85 1.41
CA ASP A 377 15.23 10.23 0.19
C ASP A 377 15.06 8.70 0.11
N ASN A 378 14.13 8.14 0.88
CA ASN A 378 13.75 6.74 0.78
C ASN A 378 12.68 6.55 -0.30
N PHE A 379 12.78 5.44 -1.04
CA PHE A 379 11.77 4.98 -1.97
C PHE A 379 11.15 3.69 -1.49
N TYR A 380 9.84 3.71 -1.28
CA TYR A 380 9.06 2.57 -0.85
C TYR A 380 8.49 1.86 -2.07
N VAL A 381 8.57 0.53 -2.10
CA VAL A 381 8.08 -0.30 -3.19
C VAL A 381 7.26 -1.45 -2.63
N LEU A 382 5.97 -1.51 -2.96
CA LEU A 382 5.13 -2.65 -2.64
C LEU A 382 5.42 -3.79 -3.60
N ASP A 383 5.92 -4.90 -3.06
CA ASP A 383 6.05 -6.18 -3.74
C ASP A 383 4.84 -7.07 -3.40
N ALA A 384 3.89 -7.18 -4.33
CA ALA A 384 2.70 -8.01 -4.14
C ALA A 384 3.02 -9.51 -4.05
N GLY A 385 4.19 -9.95 -4.55
CA GLY A 385 4.62 -11.35 -4.49
C GLY A 385 4.93 -11.76 -3.06
N THR A 386 5.68 -10.92 -2.34
CA THR A 386 6.06 -11.13 -0.93
C THR A 386 5.07 -10.51 0.06
N ASN A 387 4.18 -9.65 -0.41
CA ASN A 387 3.30 -8.82 0.42
C ASN A 387 4.08 -7.89 1.37
N LEU A 388 5.30 -7.51 0.98
CA LEU A 388 6.18 -6.62 1.73
C LEU A 388 6.34 -5.29 1.01
N ILE A 389 6.67 -4.26 1.79
CA ILE A 389 7.14 -2.98 1.25
C ILE A 389 8.65 -2.93 1.42
N HIS A 390 9.37 -2.88 0.32
CA HIS A 390 10.82 -2.68 0.27
C HIS A 390 11.13 -1.19 0.38
N VAL A 391 12.16 -0.83 1.14
CA VAL A 391 12.65 0.54 1.26
C VAL A 391 14.02 0.63 0.62
N LEU A 392 14.12 1.46 -0.42
CA LEU A 392 15.32 1.65 -1.22
C LEU A 392 15.93 3.02 -0.96
N ASN A 393 17.25 3.13 -1.10
CA ASN A 393 17.92 4.43 -1.16
C ASN A 393 17.83 5.08 -2.54
N ASP A 394 18.40 6.28 -2.65
CA ASP A 394 18.63 7.02 -3.88
C ASP A 394 19.40 6.22 -4.96
N LYS A 395 20.12 5.17 -4.58
CA LYS A 395 20.87 4.25 -5.44
C LYS A 395 20.10 3.01 -5.90
N ALA A 396 18.83 2.88 -5.52
CA ALA A 396 18.00 1.70 -5.76
C ALA A 396 18.50 0.43 -5.05
N ASP A 397 19.32 0.58 -4.01
CA ASP A 397 19.73 -0.52 -3.13
C ASP A 397 18.69 -0.71 -2.01
N LEU A 398 18.39 -1.97 -1.67
CA LEU A 398 17.53 -2.30 -0.53
C LEU A 398 18.20 -1.87 0.78
N GLN A 399 17.59 -0.94 1.51
CA GLN A 399 18.03 -0.51 2.84
C GLN A 399 17.24 -1.19 3.95
N ALA A 400 15.92 -1.24 3.81
CA ALA A 400 15.04 -1.78 4.84
C ALA A 400 13.82 -2.48 4.23
N ILE A 401 13.06 -3.18 5.05
CA ILE A 401 11.70 -3.64 4.74
C ILE A 401 10.73 -3.04 5.76
N VAL A 402 9.46 -2.93 5.38
CA VAL A 402 8.41 -2.52 6.32
C VAL A 402 7.67 -3.76 6.82
N LEU A 403 7.51 -3.84 8.14
CA LEU A 403 6.79 -4.89 8.84
C LEU A 403 5.62 -4.26 9.60
N ALA A 404 4.42 -4.40 9.05
CA ALA A 404 3.17 -3.94 9.65
C ALA A 404 2.19 -5.11 9.69
N GLU A 405 1.47 -5.28 10.80
CA GLU A 405 0.47 -6.35 10.95
C GLU A 405 -0.75 -6.04 10.08
N VAL A 406 -0.80 -6.70 8.91
CA VAL A 406 -1.88 -6.57 7.93
C VAL A 406 -2.44 -7.96 7.63
N ASN A 407 -3.72 -8.15 7.92
CA ASN A 407 -4.43 -9.37 7.54
C ASN A 407 -4.72 -9.33 6.04
N GLY A 408 -4.06 -10.18 5.27
CA GLY A 408 -4.27 -10.32 3.82
C GLY A 408 -3.34 -9.46 2.94
N ASN A 409 -3.70 -9.33 1.66
CA ASN A 409 -2.85 -8.69 0.66
C ASN A 409 -2.98 -7.17 0.68
N ILE A 410 -1.83 -6.49 0.74
CA ILE A 410 -1.74 -5.05 0.54
C ILE A 410 -2.04 -4.74 -0.93
N TYR A 411 -3.02 -3.85 -1.17
CA TYR A 411 -3.37 -3.45 -2.52
C TYR A 411 -2.67 -2.16 -2.93
N CYS A 412 -2.73 -1.14 -2.07
CA CYS A 412 -2.01 0.11 -2.26
C CYS A 412 -1.48 0.62 -0.92
N PHE A 413 -0.52 1.53 -0.99
CA PHE A 413 0.00 2.20 0.19
C PHE A 413 0.44 3.63 -0.14
N ASN A 414 0.66 4.43 0.90
CA ASN A 414 1.36 5.70 0.82
C ASN A 414 2.12 6.00 2.12
N VAL A 415 3.12 6.87 2.06
CA VAL A 415 3.86 7.37 3.22
C VAL A 415 3.63 8.88 3.26
N ASP A 416 3.19 9.40 4.40
CA ASP A 416 2.99 10.84 4.58
C ASP A 416 4.26 11.55 5.10
N SER A 417 4.21 12.88 5.15
CA SER A 417 5.33 13.71 5.64
C SER A 417 5.65 13.53 7.13
N TYR A 418 4.78 12.86 7.89
CA TYR A 418 5.00 12.51 9.29
C TYR A 418 5.53 11.07 9.45
N GLU A 419 5.95 10.44 8.35
CA GLU A 419 6.44 9.05 8.30
C GLU A 419 5.38 8.02 8.73
N ASN A 420 4.09 8.33 8.60
CA ASN A 420 3.05 7.31 8.77
C ASN A 420 2.86 6.55 7.47
N LEU A 421 2.68 5.24 7.62
CA LEU A 421 2.32 4.33 6.54
C LEU A 421 0.81 4.15 6.48
N TRP A 422 0.26 4.45 5.31
CA TRP A 422 -1.14 4.26 4.98
C TRP A 422 -1.26 3.04 4.07
N ILE A 423 -2.11 2.08 4.42
CA ILE A 423 -2.34 0.85 3.65
C ILE A 423 -3.82 0.74 3.31
N GLY A 424 -4.13 0.45 2.05
CA GLY A 424 -5.48 0.13 1.57
C GLY A 424 -5.55 -1.28 1.00
N ASP A 425 -6.65 -1.97 1.27
CA ASP A 425 -6.88 -3.34 0.79
C ASP A 425 -8.07 -3.46 -0.18
N MET A 426 -8.31 -4.69 -0.66
CA MET A 426 -9.41 -4.99 -1.59
C MET A 426 -10.79 -5.02 -0.93
N SER A 427 -10.86 -5.07 0.40
CA SER A 427 -12.09 -5.11 1.19
C SER A 427 -12.63 -3.73 1.55
N GLY A 428 -11.90 -2.67 1.19
CA GLY A 428 -12.26 -1.29 1.48
C GLY A 428 -11.73 -0.78 2.80
N GLN A 429 -10.87 -1.55 3.49
CA GLN A 429 -10.25 -1.11 4.73
C GLN A 429 -9.00 -0.27 4.44
N ILE A 430 -8.81 0.73 5.29
CA ILE A 430 -7.64 1.57 5.36
C ILE A 430 -7.05 1.45 6.75
N ARG A 431 -5.74 1.23 6.82
CA ARG A 431 -4.97 1.09 8.06
C ARG A 431 -3.83 2.09 8.05
N VAL A 432 -3.63 2.76 9.18
CA VAL A 432 -2.56 3.74 9.38
C VAL A 432 -1.63 3.21 10.45
N PHE A 433 -0.33 3.23 10.16
CA PHE A 433 0.72 2.78 11.06
C PHE A 433 1.74 3.89 11.25
N LYS A 434 2.14 4.14 12.49
CA LYS A 434 3.32 4.94 12.79
C LYS A 434 4.55 4.06 12.61
N MET A 435 5.50 4.50 11.78
CA MET A 435 6.71 3.73 11.54
C MET A 435 7.81 4.05 12.53
N GLU A 436 8.59 3.04 12.93
CA GLU A 436 9.84 3.18 13.68
C GLU A 436 10.93 2.32 13.06
N LEU A 437 12.07 2.92 12.72
CA LEU A 437 13.21 2.18 12.17
C LEU A 437 13.96 1.44 13.28
N ARG A 438 14.14 0.13 13.15
CA ARG A 438 14.96 -0.68 14.07
C ARG A 438 15.87 -1.64 13.32
N ASN A 439 16.92 -2.11 14.01
CA ASN A 439 17.85 -3.11 13.52
C ASN A 439 17.48 -4.50 14.08
N PHE A 440 17.44 -5.51 13.22
CA PHE A 440 17.09 -6.87 13.63
C PHE A 440 18.08 -7.47 14.66
N LEU A 441 19.36 -7.07 14.61
CA LEU A 441 20.38 -7.56 15.54
C LEU A 441 20.14 -7.06 16.96
N ASP A 442 19.71 -5.80 17.12
CA ASP A 442 19.49 -5.19 18.44
C ASP A 442 18.24 -5.79 19.12
N GLU A 443 17.20 -6.11 18.34
CA GLU A 443 15.99 -6.78 18.84
C GLU A 443 16.25 -8.24 19.27
N SER A 444 17.15 -8.95 18.56
CA SER A 444 17.50 -10.33 18.94
C SER A 444 18.16 -10.45 20.32
N GLN A 445 18.83 -9.39 20.79
CA GLN A 445 19.48 -9.33 22.10
C GLN A 445 18.57 -8.83 23.23
N ARG A 446 17.50 -8.11 22.92
CA ARG A 446 16.50 -7.67 23.92
C ARG A 446 15.67 -8.83 24.49
N GLY A 447 15.53 -9.92 23.74
CA GLY A 447 14.69 -11.08 24.10
C GLY A 447 15.30 -12.13 25.05
N SER A 448 16.47 -11.91 25.66
CA SER A 448 17.11 -12.92 26.54
C SER A 448 17.57 -12.42 27.92
N GLY A 449 17.24 -11.19 28.32
CA GLY A 449 17.68 -10.63 29.61
C GLY A 449 16.49 -10.31 30.52
N SER A 450 16.31 -11.06 31.60
CA SER A 450 15.53 -10.55 32.73
C SER A 450 16.33 -9.41 33.38
N ILE A 451 15.89 -8.17 33.19
CA ILE A 451 16.45 -7.04 33.93
C ILE A 451 15.85 -7.12 35.35
N ARG A 452 16.61 -7.66 36.30
CA ARG A 452 16.29 -7.49 37.72
C ARG A 452 16.62 -6.05 38.10
N ILE A 453 15.60 -5.21 38.21
CA ILE A 453 15.72 -3.91 38.88
C ILE A 453 15.88 -4.22 40.38
N PRO A 454 17.01 -3.88 41.02
CA PRO A 454 17.12 -4.01 42.47
C PRO A 454 16.10 -3.08 43.12
N ALA A 455 15.33 -3.58 44.08
CA ALA A 455 14.25 -2.84 44.74
C ALA A 455 14.67 -1.50 45.38
N GLY A 456 15.97 -1.22 45.50
CA GLY A 456 16.53 0.04 45.99
C GLY A 456 16.63 1.19 44.97
N LEU A 457 16.17 1.03 43.72
CA LEU A 457 16.18 2.15 42.75
C LEU A 457 15.05 3.17 42.99
N LEU A 458 14.02 2.78 43.77
CA LEU A 458 12.83 3.60 44.04
C LEU A 458 12.97 4.54 45.24
N ASP A 459 14.02 4.42 46.06
CA ASP A 459 14.24 5.26 47.24
C ASP A 459 15.36 6.29 47.09
N GLY A 460 15.99 6.36 45.91
CA GLY A 460 17.04 7.33 45.60
C GLY A 460 18.40 7.07 46.26
N SER A 461 18.59 5.96 46.97
CA SER A 461 19.83 5.69 47.74
C SER A 461 21.03 5.22 46.89
N LEU A 462 20.86 4.94 45.59
CA LEU A 462 21.89 4.38 44.70
C LEU A 462 22.11 5.14 43.38
N MET A 463 21.80 6.45 43.34
CA MET A 463 22.02 7.35 42.18
C MET A 463 23.50 7.60 41.81
N GLY A 464 24.44 6.80 42.32
CA GLY A 464 25.87 6.87 42.00
C GLY A 464 26.43 5.66 41.24
N SER A 465 25.62 4.63 40.94
CA SER A 465 26.13 3.34 40.44
C SER A 465 25.45 2.82 39.18
N ILE A 466 25.03 3.71 38.26
CA ILE A 466 24.56 3.30 36.92
C ILE A 466 25.75 3.38 35.96
N SER A 467 26.16 2.23 35.42
CA SER A 467 27.26 2.17 34.44
C SER A 467 26.77 2.62 33.06
N SER A 468 27.68 3.02 32.15
CA SER A 468 27.25 3.36 30.77
C SER A 468 26.74 2.16 29.98
N GLU A 469 27.07 0.93 30.41
CA GLU A 469 26.50 -0.29 29.85
C GLU A 469 25.02 -0.44 30.23
N ASP A 470 24.61 -0.05 31.44
CA ASP A 470 23.22 -0.13 31.89
C ASP A 470 22.33 0.90 31.18
N LEU A 471 22.82 2.12 30.95
CA LEU A 471 22.13 3.14 30.13
C LEU A 471 22.02 2.75 28.66
N GLY A 472 23.01 2.01 28.15
CA GLY A 472 22.97 1.44 26.80
C GLY A 472 21.90 0.36 26.66
N ARG A 473 21.75 -0.52 27.66
CA ARG A 473 20.69 -1.55 27.69
C ARG A 473 19.28 -0.97 27.76
N MET A 474 19.12 0.25 28.30
CA MET A 474 17.85 0.99 28.33
C MET A 474 17.59 1.80 27.05
N GLY A 475 18.48 1.77 26.05
CA GLY A 475 18.29 2.50 24.78
C GLY A 475 18.49 4.01 24.87
N LEU A 476 19.03 4.52 25.98
CA LEU A 476 19.18 5.95 26.28
C LEU A 476 20.54 6.52 25.81
N HIS A 477 21.11 5.99 24.73
CA HIS A 477 22.45 6.35 24.24
C HIS A 477 22.64 7.85 24.00
N ARG A 478 21.59 8.57 23.57
CA ARG A 478 21.61 10.02 23.28
C ARG A 478 21.55 10.92 24.53
N LEU A 479 21.22 10.39 25.70
CA LEU A 479 21.17 11.18 26.93
C LEU A 479 22.53 11.33 27.59
N SER A 480 23.54 10.54 27.22
CA SER A 480 24.82 10.50 27.95
C SER A 480 25.63 11.81 27.90
N ASP A 481 25.50 12.61 26.83
CA ASP A 481 26.25 13.87 26.68
C ASP A 481 25.50 15.05 27.31
N GLY A 482 24.19 15.20 27.06
CA GLY A 482 23.39 16.27 27.67
C GLY A 482 23.16 16.11 29.18
N PHE A 483 23.08 14.86 29.66
CA PHE A 483 22.89 14.56 31.09
C PHE A 483 24.17 14.78 31.90
N ARG A 484 25.36 14.61 31.28
CA ARG A 484 26.65 14.95 31.91
C ARG A 484 26.85 16.46 32.07
N ASP A 485 26.40 17.26 31.12
CA ASP A 485 26.45 18.72 31.21
C ASP A 485 25.43 19.27 32.22
N PHE A 486 24.23 18.66 32.29
CA PHE A 486 23.23 18.95 33.31
C PHE A 486 23.76 18.71 34.73
N LEU A 487 24.41 17.56 34.98
CA LEU A 487 25.02 17.21 36.27
C LEU A 487 26.21 18.10 36.68
N ARG A 488 26.92 18.71 35.71
CA ARG A 488 28.00 19.67 36.01
C ARG A 488 27.47 21.05 36.39
N SER A 489 26.29 21.42 35.87
CA SER A 489 25.66 22.73 36.11
C SER A 489 24.85 22.81 37.41
N SER A 490 24.49 21.66 38.01
CA SER A 490 23.54 21.57 39.13
C SER A 490 24.17 21.40 40.51
N THR A 491 25.41 21.87 40.71
CA THR A 491 26.06 21.83 42.04
C THR A 491 25.60 22.93 43.00
N SER A 492 24.58 23.71 42.67
CA SER A 492 23.90 24.58 43.64
C SER A 492 22.42 24.77 43.31
N GLU A 493 21.57 24.46 44.29
CA GLU A 493 20.15 24.78 44.43
C GLU A 493 19.11 23.73 44.00
N GLU A 494 17.92 23.84 44.61
CA GLU A 494 17.07 22.79 45.20
C GLU A 494 16.47 21.68 44.28
N PRO A 495 16.14 20.49 44.84
CA PRO A 495 15.71 19.30 44.10
C PRO A 495 14.35 19.42 43.38
N SER A 496 13.49 20.36 43.78
CA SER A 496 12.12 20.50 43.27
C SER A 496 12.03 21.05 41.84
N ARG A 497 13.06 21.77 41.36
CA ARG A 497 13.10 22.29 39.98
C ARG A 497 13.59 21.28 38.95
N ILE A 498 14.26 20.21 39.38
CA ILE A 498 14.81 19.17 38.49
C ILE A 498 13.68 18.33 37.91
N GLN A 499 12.67 18.02 38.72
CA GLN A 499 11.51 17.21 38.36
C GLN A 499 10.63 17.88 37.30
N ASP A 500 10.46 19.22 37.38
CA ASP A 500 9.65 19.98 36.42
C ASP A 500 10.33 20.17 35.05
N SER A 501 11.68 20.26 35.00
CA SER A 501 12.38 20.39 33.71
C SER A 501 12.50 19.07 32.94
N PHE A 502 12.57 17.95 33.67
CA PHE A 502 12.67 16.62 33.07
C PHE A 502 11.34 16.16 32.45
N THR A 503 10.23 16.50 33.10
CA THR A 503 8.88 16.16 32.63
C THR A 503 8.47 16.96 31.38
N ARG A 504 8.99 18.20 31.21
CA ARG A 504 8.69 19.05 30.03
C ARG A 504 9.44 18.71 28.75
N ASN A 505 10.52 17.93 28.81
CA ASN A 505 11.34 17.62 27.64
C ASN A 505 11.12 16.20 27.10
N ILE A 506 10.26 15.39 27.74
CA ILE A 506 10.01 13.99 27.37
C ILE A 506 8.54 13.74 26.97
N PHE A 507 7.60 14.61 27.33
CA PHE A 507 6.18 14.50 26.96
C PHE A 507 5.74 15.58 25.98
#